data_AF-A0ABD6F369-F1
#
_entry.id   AF-A0ABD6F369-F1
#
_cell.length_a   1.000
_cell.length_b   1.000
_cell.length_c   1.000
_cell.angle_alpha   90.00
_cell.angle_beta   90.00
_cell.angle_gamma   90.00
#
_symmetry.space_group_name_H-M   'P 1'
#
loop_
_entity.id
_entity.type
_entity.pdbx_description
1 polymer ?
#
loop_
_entity_poly.entity_id
_entity_poly.type
_entity_poly.pdbx_seq_one_letter_code
_entity_poly.pdbx_strand_id
1 'polypeptide(L)'
;MESFYTWNLSVNVLLSGVRSVELDSWDGSNGEPIITHGPAQLTRVTPVLFKDILTAIAETAFVSFDYPVILSFENHCSIKQQKKMAAYCKEIFGDMLLTDVLPDYPIKPGVPLPSPSSLRWKILIKNKKIKRKANDNLRRRVLTSVDSITKQSSFDSTESDRISQDEDQTCSADYETDDGSDEKALEPDDILFQSDTYKNQIGQDSVDGVKSGTGIDAELIAQELFDLVNYMRAMGKITSFAKYDARNMSSEMYSMTETRAYKLVKQTPIEFVNHNKRQITRVYPKGKHVDSSNFWPIKFWNCGCQMVALNMQTPDEPFQMKSAFFEHNGGSGYILKPSVMRKADAKYNPFETGNMDLVVPAYL
;
A
#
# COMPACT_ATOMS: atom_id res chain seq x y z
N MET A 1 -23.03 15.86 13.18
CA MET A 1 -22.24 15.67 14.42
C MET A 1 -21.06 14.73 14.15
N GLU A 2 -21.28 13.55 13.56
CA GLU A 2 -20.19 12.60 13.21
C GLU A 2 -19.16 13.13 12.20
N SER A 3 -19.58 13.86 11.16
CA SER A 3 -18.63 14.52 10.24
C SER A 3 -17.62 15.43 10.96
N PHE A 4 -18.04 16.01 12.10
CA PHE A 4 -17.20 16.83 12.98
C PHE A 4 -16.15 16.00 13.72
N TYR A 5 -16.42 14.73 14.04
CA TYR A 5 -15.46 13.81 14.67
C TYR A 5 -14.37 13.37 13.68
N THR A 6 -14.74 13.00 12.45
CA THR A 6 -13.75 12.63 11.42
C THR A 6 -12.83 13.80 11.06
N TRP A 7 -13.39 15.02 10.96
CA TRP A 7 -12.63 16.24 10.67
C TRP A 7 -11.66 16.60 11.81
N ASN A 8 -12.12 16.52 13.07
CA ASN A 8 -11.25 16.68 14.23
C ASN A 8 -10.17 15.59 14.32
N LEU A 9 -10.42 14.37 13.82
CA LEU A 9 -9.42 13.31 13.84
C LEU A 9 -8.22 13.68 12.96
N SER A 10 -8.44 14.12 11.71
CA SER A 10 -7.35 14.53 10.81
C SER A 10 -6.52 15.70 11.38
N VAL A 11 -7.19 16.71 11.94
CA VAL A 11 -6.56 17.88 12.57
C VAL A 11 -5.71 17.47 13.77
N ASN A 12 -6.30 16.75 14.75
CA ASN A 12 -5.59 16.40 15.98
C ASN A 12 -4.46 15.39 15.75
N VAL A 13 -4.59 14.49 14.77
CA VAL A 13 -3.55 13.52 14.43
C VAL A 13 -2.25 14.21 13.99
N LEU A 14 -2.30 15.17 13.07
CA LEU A 14 -1.10 15.89 12.60
C LEU A 14 -0.50 16.81 13.67
N LEU A 15 -1.34 17.46 14.47
CA LEU A 15 -0.89 18.27 15.62
C LEU A 15 -0.20 17.43 16.71
N SER A 16 -0.63 16.18 16.91
CA SER A 16 -0.03 15.22 17.87
C SER A 16 1.34 14.65 17.44
N GLY A 17 1.92 15.12 16.34
CA GLY A 17 3.22 14.67 15.87
C GLY A 17 3.19 13.62 14.75
N VAL A 18 2.04 13.03 14.41
CA VAL A 18 1.96 11.99 13.36
C VAL A 18 2.39 12.53 12.00
N ARG A 19 3.24 11.76 11.29
CA ARG A 19 3.81 12.11 9.97
C ARG A 19 3.34 11.22 8.82
N SER A 20 2.41 10.29 9.07
CA SER A 20 1.86 9.39 8.06
C SER A 20 0.36 9.19 8.30
N VAL A 21 -0.48 9.59 7.34
CA VAL A 21 -1.94 9.48 7.41
C VAL A 21 -2.45 8.63 6.24
N GLU A 22 -3.49 7.83 6.47
CA GLU A 22 -4.17 7.05 5.44
C GLU A 22 -5.45 7.74 4.96
N LEU A 23 -5.68 7.70 3.66
CA LEU A 23 -6.83 8.29 2.98
C LEU A 23 -7.47 7.22 2.08
N ASP A 24 -8.48 6.51 2.62
CA ASP A 24 -9.28 5.54 1.87
C ASP A 24 -10.30 6.29 0.98
N SER A 25 -10.00 6.35 -0.32
CA SER A 25 -10.56 7.31 -1.28
C SER A 25 -11.48 6.62 -2.27
N TRP A 26 -12.77 7.00 -2.27
CA TRP A 26 -13.83 6.39 -3.06
C TRP A 26 -14.52 7.41 -3.99
N ASP A 27 -15.10 6.92 -5.08
CA ASP A 27 -15.94 7.75 -5.96
C ASP A 27 -17.18 8.25 -5.16
N GLY A 28 -17.34 9.58 -5.06
CA GLY A 28 -18.54 10.18 -4.49
C GLY A 28 -19.54 10.65 -5.55
N SER A 29 -20.69 11.13 -5.07
CA SER A 29 -21.74 11.70 -5.92
C SER A 29 -21.28 13.01 -6.58
N ASN A 30 -21.96 13.41 -7.66
CA ASN A 30 -21.65 14.61 -8.45
C ASN A 30 -20.21 14.68 -9.02
N GLY A 31 -19.44 13.58 -8.94
CA GLY A 31 -18.03 13.55 -9.31
C GLY A 31 -17.11 14.25 -8.32
N GLU A 32 -17.48 14.32 -7.03
CA GLU A 32 -16.57 14.69 -5.94
C GLU A 32 -15.99 13.44 -5.27
N PRO A 33 -14.65 13.26 -5.19
CA PRO A 33 -14.07 12.17 -4.43
C PRO A 33 -14.34 12.32 -2.94
N ILE A 34 -14.54 11.20 -2.25
CA ILE A 34 -14.85 11.13 -0.81
C ILE A 34 -13.84 10.24 -0.07
N ILE A 35 -13.71 10.47 1.24
CA ILE A 35 -13.06 9.57 2.18
C ILE A 35 -14.13 8.81 2.96
N THR A 36 -14.02 7.48 2.99
CA THR A 36 -14.88 6.56 3.74
C THR A 36 -14.13 5.24 3.90
N HIS A 37 -14.46 4.44 4.93
CA HIS A 37 -13.90 3.11 5.09
C HIS A 37 -14.77 2.11 4.31
N GLY A 38 -14.38 1.77 3.07
CA GLY A 38 -15.19 0.93 2.17
C GLY A 38 -16.44 1.62 1.57
N PRO A 39 -17.18 0.93 0.68
CA PRO A 39 -18.39 1.48 0.06
C PRO A 39 -19.41 1.92 1.11
N ALA A 40 -19.89 3.16 1.00
CA ALA A 40 -20.76 3.78 2.01
C ALA A 40 -22.06 2.99 2.28
N GLN A 41 -22.53 2.19 1.31
CA GLN A 41 -23.68 1.29 1.44
C GLN A 41 -23.44 0.13 2.41
N LEU A 42 -22.18 -0.26 2.64
CA LEU A 42 -21.80 -1.44 3.41
C LEU A 42 -21.40 -1.13 4.86
N THR A 43 -20.74 0.00 5.11
CA THR A 43 -19.99 0.21 6.36
C THR A 43 -20.62 1.19 7.35
N ARG A 44 -21.71 1.87 6.99
CA ARG A 44 -22.41 2.88 7.83
C ARG A 44 -21.52 4.05 8.32
N VAL A 45 -20.31 4.19 7.78
CA VAL A 45 -19.42 5.32 8.08
C VAL A 45 -19.90 6.53 7.28
N THR A 46 -20.09 7.67 7.96
CA THR A 46 -20.43 8.94 7.29
C THR A 46 -19.25 9.39 6.42
N PRO A 47 -19.39 9.50 5.07
CA PRO A 47 -18.31 9.92 4.20
C PRO A 47 -18.01 11.42 4.36
N VAL A 48 -16.76 11.81 4.11
CA VAL A 48 -16.29 13.20 4.11
C VAL A 48 -15.74 13.54 2.72
N LEU A 49 -15.87 14.79 2.26
CA LEU A 49 -15.27 15.19 0.99
C LEU A 49 -13.74 15.10 1.05
N PHE A 50 -13.13 14.51 0.03
CA PHE A 50 -11.67 14.43 -0.11
C PHE A 50 -11.04 15.84 -0.09
N LYS A 51 -11.71 16.83 -0.69
CA LYS A 51 -11.27 18.23 -0.70
C LYS A 51 -11.10 18.79 0.72
N ASP A 52 -12.11 18.60 1.58
CA ASP A 52 -12.13 19.14 2.93
C ASP A 52 -11.02 18.53 3.81
N ILE A 53 -10.74 17.23 3.62
CA ILE A 53 -9.64 16.54 4.31
C ILE A 53 -8.29 17.08 3.85
N LEU A 54 -8.08 17.33 2.54
CA LEU A 54 -6.83 17.95 2.08
C LEU A 54 -6.67 19.37 2.63
N THR A 55 -7.74 20.17 2.72
CA THR A 55 -7.70 21.51 3.32
C THR A 55 -7.27 21.43 4.80
N ALA A 56 -7.92 20.57 5.60
CA ALA A 56 -7.57 20.36 7.00
C ALA A 56 -6.11 19.89 7.17
N ILE A 57 -5.59 19.04 6.28
CA ILE A 57 -4.18 18.63 6.25
C ILE A 57 -3.28 19.82 5.94
N ALA A 58 -3.61 20.64 4.93
CA ALA A 58 -2.82 21.81 4.55
C ALA A 58 -2.69 22.84 5.68
N GLU A 59 -3.78 23.05 6.43
CA GLU A 59 -3.83 23.95 7.59
C GLU A 59 -3.03 23.44 8.80
N THR A 60 -2.77 22.13 8.91
CA THR A 60 -2.26 21.51 10.15
C THR A 60 -0.95 20.75 10.02
N ALA A 61 -0.57 20.33 8.80
CA ALA A 61 0.56 19.42 8.54
C ALA A 61 1.86 19.87 9.21
N PHE A 62 2.13 21.18 9.23
CA PHE A 62 3.38 21.73 9.74
C PHE A 62 3.22 22.79 10.84
N VAL A 63 2.07 22.84 11.52
CA VAL A 63 1.83 23.81 12.62
C VAL A 63 2.74 23.52 13.81
N SER A 64 2.83 22.26 14.23
CA SER A 64 3.64 21.85 15.39
C SER A 64 5.07 21.44 14.99
N PHE A 65 5.27 20.86 13.80
CA PHE A 65 6.52 20.21 13.39
C PHE A 65 6.74 20.30 11.88
N ASP A 66 7.96 20.59 11.46
CA ASP A 66 8.30 20.91 10.06
C ASP A 66 8.83 19.73 9.23
N TYR A 67 9.01 18.55 9.82
CA TYR A 67 9.39 17.33 9.12
C TYR A 67 8.29 16.82 8.18
N PRO A 68 8.65 16.12 7.07
CA PRO A 68 7.71 15.75 6.02
C PRO A 68 6.49 14.93 6.50
N VAL A 69 5.40 15.07 5.76
CA VAL A 69 4.17 14.28 5.94
C VAL A 69 3.96 13.36 4.75
N ILE A 70 3.56 12.11 4.99
CA ILE A 70 3.27 11.11 3.96
C ILE A 70 1.77 10.82 3.95
N LEU A 71 1.12 10.98 2.80
CA LEU A 71 -0.28 10.61 2.61
C LEU A 71 -0.36 9.25 1.90
N SER A 72 -0.83 8.23 2.62
CA SER A 72 -1.08 6.88 2.13
C SER A 72 -2.46 6.83 1.47
N PHE A 73 -2.51 6.94 0.14
CA PHE A 73 -3.77 6.79 -0.58
C PHE A 73 -4.08 5.30 -0.72
N GLU A 74 -5.28 4.91 -0.29
CA GLU A 74 -5.95 3.72 -0.81
C GLU A 74 -6.99 4.24 -1.80
N ASN A 75 -6.93 3.79 -3.06
CA ASN A 75 -7.54 4.49 -4.19
C ASN A 75 -8.52 3.59 -4.94
N HIS A 76 -9.80 3.78 -4.67
CA HIS A 76 -10.92 3.09 -5.31
C HIS A 76 -11.71 4.02 -6.25
N CYS A 77 -11.18 5.23 -6.52
CA CYS A 77 -11.80 6.21 -7.41
C CYS A 77 -11.64 5.86 -8.89
N SER A 78 -12.66 6.17 -9.69
CA SER A 78 -12.59 6.20 -11.16
C SER A 78 -11.49 7.14 -11.68
N ILE A 79 -11.00 6.90 -12.89
CA ILE A 79 -10.01 7.77 -13.56
C ILE A 79 -10.47 9.24 -13.60
N LYS A 80 -11.77 9.52 -13.71
CA LYS A 80 -12.31 10.89 -13.70
C LYS A 80 -12.13 11.55 -12.34
N GLN A 81 -12.41 10.85 -11.24
CA GLN A 81 -12.24 11.41 -9.90
C GLN A 81 -10.77 11.39 -9.44
N GLN A 82 -9.95 10.43 -9.86
CA GLN A 82 -8.49 10.44 -9.63
C GLN A 82 -7.80 11.69 -10.21
N LYS A 83 -8.20 12.14 -11.41
CA LYS A 83 -7.73 13.41 -11.98
C LYS A 83 -8.07 14.60 -11.08
N LYS A 84 -9.25 14.56 -10.45
CA LYS A 84 -9.73 15.59 -9.54
C LYS A 84 -9.03 15.55 -8.18
N MET A 85 -8.75 14.35 -7.64
CA MET A 85 -7.87 14.17 -6.47
C MET A 85 -6.50 14.80 -6.73
N ALA A 86 -5.88 14.52 -7.89
CA ALA A 86 -4.59 15.08 -8.26
C ALA A 86 -4.63 16.60 -8.45
N ALA A 87 -5.72 17.15 -9.01
CA ALA A 87 -5.94 18.59 -9.10
C ALA A 87 -6.05 19.24 -7.70
N TYR A 88 -6.87 18.68 -6.81
CA TYR A 88 -7.01 19.16 -5.43
C TYR A 88 -5.69 19.08 -4.65
N CYS A 89 -4.89 18.01 -4.81
CA CYS A 89 -3.55 17.96 -4.21
C CYS A 89 -2.68 19.16 -4.65
N LYS A 90 -2.66 19.48 -5.95
CA LYS A 90 -1.86 20.59 -6.48
C LYS A 90 -2.41 21.97 -6.07
N GLU A 91 -3.72 22.14 -6.11
CA GLU A 91 -4.43 23.39 -5.75
C GLU A 91 -4.25 23.73 -4.26
N ILE A 92 -4.45 22.75 -3.38
CA ILE A 92 -4.55 22.96 -1.93
C ILE A 92 -3.18 22.95 -1.25
N PHE A 93 -2.29 22.02 -1.64
CA PHE A 93 -0.98 21.94 -1.00
C PHE A 93 0.04 22.90 -1.62
N GLY A 94 -0.11 23.29 -2.90
CA GLY A 94 0.82 24.18 -3.59
C GLY A 94 2.28 23.76 -3.40
N ASP A 95 3.11 24.69 -2.91
CA ASP A 95 4.53 24.46 -2.63
C ASP A 95 4.80 23.42 -1.53
N MET A 96 3.83 23.05 -0.69
CA MET A 96 3.99 21.95 0.25
C MET A 96 4.01 20.60 -0.48
N LEU A 97 3.39 20.46 -1.65
CA LEU A 97 3.42 19.20 -2.39
C LEU A 97 4.80 18.94 -3.00
N LEU A 98 5.35 17.75 -2.77
CA LEU A 98 6.55 17.32 -3.48
C LEU A 98 6.18 16.79 -4.88
N THR A 99 6.14 17.68 -5.87
CA THR A 99 5.95 17.33 -7.29
C THR A 99 7.20 16.77 -7.93
N ASP A 100 8.36 17.36 -7.64
CA ASP A 100 9.61 17.09 -8.34
C ASP A 100 10.59 16.26 -7.52
N VAL A 101 11.49 15.56 -8.22
CA VAL A 101 12.54 14.75 -7.62
C VAL A 101 13.71 15.67 -7.28
N LEU A 102 14.25 15.58 -6.05
CA LEU A 102 15.39 16.38 -5.65
C LEU A 102 16.62 16.01 -6.51
N PRO A 103 17.42 16.99 -7.01
CA PRO A 103 18.54 16.73 -7.91
C PRO A 103 19.56 15.71 -7.40
N ASP A 104 19.89 15.77 -6.10
CA ASP A 104 20.87 14.88 -5.45
C ASP A 104 20.31 13.47 -5.14
N TYR A 105 19.00 13.29 -5.26
CA TYR A 105 18.30 12.04 -4.96
C TYR A 105 17.45 11.57 -6.16
N PRO A 106 18.06 11.33 -7.35
CA PRO A 106 17.33 10.87 -8.51
C PRO A 106 16.78 9.45 -8.30
N ILE A 107 15.58 9.16 -8.81
CA ILE A 107 14.94 7.84 -8.67
C ILE A 107 15.65 6.81 -9.58
N LYS A 108 16.73 6.22 -9.07
CA LYS A 108 17.60 5.24 -9.75
C LYS A 108 18.07 4.16 -8.76
N PRO A 109 18.47 2.97 -9.24
CA PRO A 109 19.05 1.94 -8.38
C PRO A 109 20.31 2.45 -7.65
N GLY A 110 20.47 2.06 -6.38
CA GLY A 110 21.61 2.45 -5.53
C GLY A 110 21.53 3.84 -4.90
N VAL A 111 20.58 4.69 -5.31
CA VAL A 111 20.39 6.02 -4.72
C VAL A 111 19.55 5.89 -3.44
N PRO A 112 19.99 6.45 -2.30
CA PRO A 112 19.22 6.43 -1.05
C PRO A 112 17.98 7.34 -1.12
N LEU A 113 17.08 7.20 -0.15
CA LEU A 113 16.02 8.19 0.07
C LEU A 113 16.61 9.51 0.60
N PRO A 114 15.98 10.67 0.32
CA PRO A 114 16.34 11.93 0.97
C PRO A 114 16.19 11.85 2.49
N SER A 115 16.95 12.67 3.22
CA SER A 115 16.76 12.80 4.66
C SER A 115 15.44 13.52 4.98
N PRO A 116 14.82 13.30 6.16
CA PRO A 116 13.68 14.10 6.60
C PRO A 116 13.98 15.60 6.63
N SER A 117 15.22 16.00 6.95
CA SER A 117 15.64 17.41 6.90
C SER A 117 15.67 17.99 5.48
N SER A 118 15.95 17.17 4.46
CA SER A 118 15.93 17.55 3.04
C SER A 118 14.51 17.67 2.47
N LEU A 119 13.51 17.26 3.25
CA LEU A 119 12.09 17.23 2.89
C LEU A 119 11.22 18.00 3.89
N ARG A 120 11.81 18.95 4.65
CA ARG A 120 11.03 19.83 5.53
C ARG A 120 9.96 20.58 4.75
N TRP A 121 8.79 20.76 5.37
CA TRP A 121 7.61 21.39 4.77
C TRP A 121 7.06 20.68 3.52
N LYS A 122 7.43 19.40 3.28
CA LYS A 122 6.95 18.63 2.12
C LYS A 122 5.95 17.53 2.48
N ILE A 123 4.88 17.48 1.70
CA ILE A 123 3.86 16.45 1.67
C ILE A 123 4.19 15.51 0.50
N LEU A 124 4.31 14.21 0.80
CA LEU A 124 4.62 13.16 -0.16
C LEU A 124 3.41 12.25 -0.37
N ILE A 125 3.03 11.99 -1.62
CA ILE A 125 1.95 11.06 -1.94
C ILE A 125 2.50 9.64 -2.08
N LYS A 126 1.98 8.72 -1.26
CA LYS A 126 2.17 7.27 -1.40
C LYS A 126 0.97 6.68 -2.13
N ASN A 127 1.18 6.23 -3.36
CA ASN A 127 0.19 5.53 -4.17
C ASN A 127 0.87 4.51 -5.12
N LYS A 128 0.10 3.63 -5.74
CA LYS A 128 0.56 2.62 -6.71
C LYS A 128 1.18 3.31 -7.94
N LYS A 129 2.43 2.96 -8.27
CA LYS A 129 3.12 3.48 -9.48
C LYS A 129 3.21 2.42 -10.59
N ILE A 130 2.08 1.82 -10.93
CA ILE A 130 1.96 0.80 -11.99
C ILE A 130 2.02 1.50 -13.35
N LYS A 131 3.15 1.35 -14.07
CA LYS A 131 3.21 1.79 -15.47
C LYS A 131 2.32 0.89 -16.33
N ARG A 132 1.53 1.49 -17.22
CA ARG A 132 0.96 0.77 -18.36
C ARG A 132 2.11 0.03 -19.06
N LYS A 133 2.02 -1.29 -19.20
CA LYS A 133 2.63 -1.92 -20.36
C LYS A 133 1.90 -1.33 -21.55
N ALA A 134 2.58 -0.50 -22.35
CA ALA A 134 2.00 0.00 -23.58
C ALA A 134 1.56 -1.22 -24.39
N ASN A 135 0.25 -1.30 -24.67
CA ASN A 135 -0.30 -2.42 -25.40
C ASN A 135 -0.03 -2.18 -26.89
N ASP A 136 1.26 -2.17 -27.26
CA ASP A 136 1.73 -1.95 -28.63
C ASP A 136 1.15 -3.00 -29.58
N ASN A 137 0.83 -4.18 -29.07
CA ASN A 137 0.12 -5.23 -29.78
C ASN A 137 -1.33 -4.83 -30.14
N LEU A 138 -1.99 -3.96 -29.36
CA LEU A 138 -3.33 -3.46 -29.67
C LEU A 138 -3.30 -2.38 -30.75
N ARG A 139 -2.37 -1.42 -30.68
CA ARG A 139 -2.16 -0.43 -31.76
C ARG A 139 -1.73 -1.12 -33.06
N ARG A 140 -0.84 -2.12 -32.98
CA ARG A 140 -0.41 -2.90 -34.14
C ARG A 140 -1.56 -3.73 -34.73
N ARG A 141 -2.41 -4.33 -33.89
CA ARG A 141 -3.63 -5.04 -34.36
C ARG A 141 -4.58 -4.12 -35.11
N VAL A 142 -4.92 -2.94 -34.57
CA VAL A 142 -5.82 -1.99 -35.25
C VAL A 142 -5.27 -1.57 -36.61
N LEU A 143 -3.96 -1.32 -36.72
CA LEU A 143 -3.32 -1.01 -38.01
C LEU A 143 -3.41 -2.20 -39.00
N THR A 144 -3.09 -3.42 -38.56
CA THR A 144 -3.20 -4.62 -39.43
C THR A 144 -4.63 -5.01 -39.79
N SER A 145 -5.63 -4.60 -39.01
CA SER A 145 -7.05 -4.88 -39.29
C SER A 145 -7.60 -4.01 -40.42
N VAL A 146 -7.00 -2.85 -40.71
CA VAL A 146 -7.43 -2.00 -41.85
C VAL A 146 -6.85 -2.55 -43.16
N ASP A 147 -5.58 -2.97 -43.17
CA ASP A 147 -4.93 -3.55 -44.36
C ASP A 147 -5.50 -4.92 -44.78
N SER A 148 -6.11 -5.65 -43.84
CA SER A 148 -6.66 -7.01 -44.08
C SER A 148 -8.05 -7.01 -44.74
N ILE A 149 -8.75 -5.88 -44.85
CA ILE A 149 -10.12 -5.83 -45.39
C ILE A 149 -10.15 -5.83 -46.93
N THR A 150 -9.02 -5.59 -47.59
CA THR A 150 -8.96 -5.39 -49.05
C THR A 150 -8.62 -6.65 -49.88
N LYS A 151 -8.46 -7.84 -49.27
CA LYS A 151 -8.10 -9.06 -50.03
C LYS A 151 -8.81 -10.33 -49.55
N GLN A 152 -9.52 -10.96 -50.51
CA GLN A 152 -9.96 -12.36 -50.57
C GLN A 152 -11.06 -12.75 -49.55
N SER A 153 -12.28 -13.18 -49.89
CA SER A 153 -12.84 -13.96 -51.01
C SER A 153 -12.44 -15.45 -51.05
N SER A 154 -13.46 -16.33 -51.04
CA SER A 154 -13.52 -17.80 -51.31
C SER A 154 -13.24 -18.83 -50.18
N PHE A 155 -14.34 -19.41 -49.65
CA PHE A 155 -14.76 -20.84 -49.75
C PHE A 155 -14.07 -21.98 -48.92
N ASP A 156 -14.88 -22.63 -48.03
CA ASP A 156 -14.95 -24.10 -47.68
C ASP A 156 -13.73 -24.85 -47.05
N SER A 157 -13.82 -25.96 -46.29
CA SER A 157 -14.89 -26.66 -45.52
C SER A 157 -14.32 -27.70 -44.50
N THR A 158 -15.11 -28.06 -43.46
CA THR A 158 -15.22 -29.34 -42.69
C THR A 158 -14.03 -30.07 -41.96
N GLU A 159 -14.30 -30.40 -40.67
CA GLU A 159 -14.00 -31.68 -39.91
C GLU A 159 -12.53 -32.16 -39.66
N SER A 160 -12.15 -32.95 -38.63
CA SER A 160 -12.80 -33.55 -37.42
C SER A 160 -11.76 -34.11 -36.40
N ASP A 161 -12.20 -34.50 -35.18
CA ASP A 161 -11.61 -35.54 -34.25
C ASP A 161 -10.20 -35.35 -33.62
N ARG A 162 -9.79 -35.91 -32.46
CA ARG A 162 -10.39 -36.74 -31.38
C ARG A 162 -9.61 -36.62 -30.03
N ILE A 163 -10.04 -37.31 -28.97
CA ILE A 163 -9.55 -37.25 -27.55
C ILE A 163 -8.90 -38.59 -27.10
N SER A 164 -8.20 -38.57 -25.93
CA SER A 164 -7.81 -39.68 -25.01
C SER A 164 -6.39 -40.26 -25.20
N GLN A 165 -5.68 -40.82 -24.20
CA GLN A 165 -5.86 -40.97 -22.73
C GLN A 165 -4.48 -41.26 -22.07
N ASP A 166 -4.35 -41.26 -20.73
CA ASP A 166 -3.69 -42.37 -19.96
C ASP A 166 -3.45 -42.07 -18.46
N GLU A 167 -3.44 -43.15 -17.68
CA GLU A 167 -3.65 -43.29 -16.22
C GLU A 167 -2.84 -44.56 -15.78
N ASP A 168 -2.23 -44.78 -14.60
CA ASP A 168 -2.10 -44.17 -13.27
C ASP A 168 -0.78 -44.72 -12.61
N GLN A 169 -0.41 -44.37 -11.35
CA GLN A 169 -0.01 -45.35 -10.31
C GLN A 169 0.37 -44.81 -8.90
N THR A 170 0.02 -45.61 -7.89
CA THR A 170 0.15 -45.40 -6.44
C THR A 170 1.29 -46.18 -5.76
N CYS A 171 1.77 -45.73 -4.58
CA CYS A 171 1.91 -46.59 -3.38
C CYS A 171 2.14 -45.76 -2.09
N SER A 172 1.98 -46.41 -0.91
CA SER A 172 1.72 -45.82 0.42
C SER A 172 2.49 -46.52 1.55
N ALA A 173 2.66 -45.86 2.72
CA ALA A 173 2.56 -46.42 4.10
C ALA A 173 3.35 -45.62 5.17
N ASP A 174 2.66 -44.68 5.83
CA ASP A 174 2.47 -44.47 7.29
C ASP A 174 3.44 -45.07 8.34
N TYR A 175 3.73 -44.27 9.38
CA TYR A 175 3.22 -44.48 10.77
C TYR A 175 3.27 -43.15 11.58
N GLU A 176 2.30 -42.99 12.49
CA GLU A 176 2.01 -41.79 13.32
C GLU A 176 2.88 -41.73 14.61
N THR A 177 2.93 -40.70 15.47
CA THR A 177 1.84 -39.94 16.14
C THR A 177 2.31 -38.61 16.82
N ASP A 178 1.36 -37.66 16.97
CA ASP A 178 1.15 -36.63 18.03
C ASP A 178 2.30 -35.69 18.48
N ASP A 179 2.14 -34.43 18.89
CA ASP A 179 0.98 -33.57 19.24
C ASP A 179 1.32 -32.12 18.79
N GLY A 180 0.31 -31.26 18.58
CA GLY A 180 0.49 -29.83 18.27
C GLY A 180 -0.37 -29.34 17.11
N SER A 181 -1.67 -29.24 17.33
CA SER A 181 -2.64 -28.74 16.36
C SER A 181 -2.45 -27.25 16.02
N ASP A 182 -2.13 -26.98 14.75
CA ASP A 182 -2.39 -25.68 14.11
C ASP A 182 -2.71 -25.96 12.63
N GLU A 183 -3.96 -25.72 12.23
CA GLU A 183 -4.48 -26.13 10.92
C GLU A 183 -3.72 -25.48 9.76
N LYS A 184 -3.53 -26.24 8.66
CA LYS A 184 -3.09 -25.70 7.37
C LYS A 184 -4.19 -24.88 6.68
N ALA A 185 -4.63 -23.80 7.33
CA ALA A 185 -5.43 -22.76 6.70
C ALA A 185 -4.53 -21.92 5.76
N LEU A 186 -4.46 -22.33 4.49
CA LEU A 186 -4.08 -21.44 3.39
C LEU A 186 -5.22 -20.42 3.16
N GLU A 187 -5.33 -19.47 4.08
CA GLU A 187 -6.36 -18.41 4.09
C GLU A 187 -6.44 -17.67 2.74
N PRO A 188 -7.59 -17.70 2.03
CA PRO A 188 -7.86 -16.89 0.84
C PRO A 188 -8.17 -15.41 1.13
N ASP A 189 -8.01 -14.98 2.38
CA ASP A 189 -8.46 -13.70 2.98
C ASP A 189 -7.98 -12.41 2.31
N ASP A 190 -7.07 -12.48 1.34
CA ASP A 190 -6.61 -11.33 0.55
C ASP A 190 -7.48 -11.08 -0.73
N ILE A 191 -8.60 -11.78 -0.92
CA ILE A 191 -9.50 -11.60 -2.08
C ILE A 191 -10.96 -11.28 -1.67
N LEU A 192 -11.46 -11.79 -0.55
CA LEU A 192 -12.91 -11.84 -0.23
C LEU A 192 -13.56 -10.52 0.24
N PHE A 193 -12.95 -9.36 -0.05
CA PHE A 193 -13.60 -8.05 0.09
C PHE A 193 -13.43 -7.15 -1.17
N GLN A 194 -12.90 -7.69 -2.28
CA GLN A 194 -12.56 -6.90 -3.48
C GLN A 194 -13.21 -7.36 -4.80
N SER A 195 -14.22 -8.26 -4.81
CA SER A 195 -14.81 -8.75 -6.08
C SER A 195 -16.33 -8.88 -6.20
N ASP A 196 -17.11 -9.00 -5.11
CA ASP A 196 -18.41 -9.71 -5.21
C ASP A 196 -19.69 -8.84 -5.18
N THR A 197 -19.60 -7.51 -5.22
CA THR A 197 -20.80 -6.63 -5.02
C THR A 197 -21.29 -5.85 -6.26
N TYR A 198 -20.70 -6.03 -7.45
CA TYR A 198 -21.14 -5.34 -8.68
C TYR A 198 -21.65 -6.30 -9.77
N LYS A 199 -22.70 -7.08 -9.46
CA LYS A 199 -23.39 -7.91 -10.47
C LYS A 199 -24.91 -7.79 -10.58
N ASN A 200 -25.58 -7.04 -9.70
CA ASN A 200 -27.04 -6.87 -9.76
C ASN A 200 -27.45 -5.41 -9.59
N GLN A 201 -27.57 -4.68 -10.72
CA GLN A 201 -28.63 -3.69 -11.03
C GLN A 201 -28.25 -2.88 -12.29
N ILE A 202 -28.59 -3.41 -13.47
CA ILE A 202 -28.99 -2.59 -14.61
C ILE A 202 -30.32 -3.18 -15.08
N GLY A 203 -31.37 -2.38 -15.06
CA GLY A 203 -32.70 -2.76 -15.55
C GLY A 203 -32.67 -3.03 -17.06
N GLN A 204 -33.58 -3.87 -17.52
CA GLN A 204 -33.67 -4.27 -18.92
C GLN A 204 -33.98 -3.07 -19.83
N ASP A 205 -33.17 -2.86 -20.86
CA ASP A 205 -33.63 -2.38 -22.16
C ASP A 205 -32.72 -2.89 -23.30
N SER A 206 -33.16 -4.01 -23.88
CA SER A 206 -33.22 -4.30 -25.33
C SER A 206 -31.98 -4.20 -26.26
N VAL A 207 -31.57 -5.39 -26.75
CA VAL A 207 -31.01 -5.76 -28.08
C VAL A 207 -29.48 -5.67 -28.37
N ASP A 208 -28.89 -6.88 -28.45
CA ASP A 208 -27.79 -7.41 -29.27
C ASP A 208 -26.47 -6.65 -29.54
N GLY A 209 -25.36 -7.32 -29.22
CA GLY A 209 -24.07 -7.11 -29.90
C GLY A 209 -22.80 -7.47 -29.11
N VAL A 210 -22.22 -8.64 -29.40
CA VAL A 210 -20.80 -9.01 -29.11
C VAL A 210 -20.36 -9.03 -27.64
N LYS A 211 -20.34 -10.24 -27.05
CA LYS A 211 -19.57 -10.52 -25.81
C LYS A 211 -18.07 -10.65 -26.12
N SER A 212 -17.27 -9.61 -25.88
CA SER A 212 -15.80 -9.74 -25.83
C SER A 212 -15.33 -10.00 -24.39
N GLY A 213 -15.01 -11.26 -24.07
CA GLY A 213 -14.42 -11.63 -22.79
C GLY A 213 -12.94 -11.23 -22.70
N THR A 214 -12.65 -10.13 -22.02
CA THR A 214 -11.31 -9.73 -21.53
C THR A 214 -11.54 -8.94 -20.23
N GLY A 215 -10.90 -9.17 -19.09
CA GLY A 215 -9.68 -9.90 -18.81
C GLY A 215 -8.89 -9.08 -17.78
N ILE A 216 -8.90 -9.49 -16.51
CA ILE A 216 -8.25 -8.88 -15.32
C ILE A 216 -8.43 -7.35 -15.23
N ASP A 217 -9.30 -6.92 -14.32
CA ASP A 217 -9.55 -5.51 -14.02
C ASP A 217 -8.33 -4.88 -13.31
N ALA A 218 -7.37 -4.45 -14.12
CA ALA A 218 -6.12 -3.86 -13.66
C ALA A 218 -6.36 -2.40 -13.25
N GLU A 219 -6.76 -2.21 -11.99
CA GLU A 219 -6.90 -0.95 -11.26
C GLU A 219 -6.07 0.20 -11.86
N LEU A 220 -6.72 0.98 -12.74
CA LEU A 220 -6.03 1.97 -13.56
C LEU A 220 -5.75 3.22 -12.74
N ILE A 221 -4.49 3.67 -12.78
CA ILE A 221 -4.07 4.95 -12.18
C ILE A 221 -4.05 6.05 -13.25
N ALA A 222 -4.68 7.19 -12.96
CA ALA A 222 -4.64 8.38 -13.80
C ALA A 222 -3.22 8.95 -13.85
N GLN A 223 -2.79 9.44 -15.02
CA GLN A 223 -1.44 9.96 -15.21
C GLN A 223 -1.15 11.12 -14.23
N GLU A 224 -2.12 12.00 -14.05
CA GLU A 224 -2.05 13.15 -13.16
C GLU A 224 -1.79 12.76 -11.70
N LEU A 225 -2.30 11.60 -11.25
CA LEU A 225 -2.09 11.07 -9.90
C LEU A 225 -0.80 10.23 -9.80
N PHE A 226 -0.43 9.52 -10.87
CA PHE A 226 0.84 8.80 -11.01
C PHE A 226 2.06 9.75 -10.94
N ASP A 227 1.92 10.94 -11.50
CA ASP A 227 2.97 11.96 -11.55
C ASP A 227 3.28 12.58 -10.18
N LEU A 228 2.35 12.51 -9.21
CA LEU A 228 2.56 12.97 -7.83
C LEU A 228 3.36 12.00 -6.93
N VAL A 229 3.67 10.80 -7.41
CA VAL A 229 4.28 9.74 -6.59
C VAL A 229 5.79 9.66 -6.82
N ASN A 230 6.59 10.23 -5.92
CA ASN A 230 8.04 10.35 -6.09
C ASN A 230 8.80 9.28 -5.31
N TYR A 231 9.08 9.52 -4.03
CA TYR A 231 9.88 8.64 -3.18
C TYR A 231 9.08 7.53 -2.48
N MET A 232 7.74 7.60 -2.49
CA MET A 232 6.86 6.68 -1.75
C MET A 232 6.07 5.77 -2.71
N ARG A 233 6.77 5.09 -3.62
CA ARG A 233 6.13 4.27 -4.66
C ARG A 233 5.63 2.97 -4.05
N ALA A 234 4.30 2.87 -3.88
CA ALA A 234 3.70 1.67 -3.32
C ALA A 234 3.85 0.49 -4.30
N MET A 235 4.46 -0.58 -3.80
CA MET A 235 4.67 -1.84 -4.53
C MET A 235 3.69 -2.91 -4.05
N GLY A 236 3.49 -3.94 -4.89
CA GLY A 236 2.72 -5.13 -4.52
C GLY A 236 3.41 -6.00 -3.46
N LYS A 237 2.76 -7.10 -3.07
CA LYS A 237 3.16 -8.00 -1.97
C LYS A 237 4.63 -8.44 -2.08
N ILE A 238 5.34 -8.47 -0.94
CA ILE A 238 6.71 -9.02 -0.86
C ILE A 238 6.65 -10.55 -1.02
N THR A 239 7.21 -11.05 -2.14
CA THR A 239 7.39 -12.48 -2.39
C THR A 239 8.75 -13.02 -1.93
N SER A 240 9.82 -12.23 -2.03
CA SER A 240 11.19 -12.61 -1.63
C SER A 240 12.05 -11.35 -1.47
N PHE A 241 12.75 -11.20 -0.35
CA PHE A 241 13.64 -10.04 -0.11
C PHE A 241 14.75 -9.95 -1.15
N ALA A 242 15.43 -11.06 -1.46
CA ALA A 242 16.52 -11.12 -2.44
C ALA A 242 16.13 -10.54 -3.82
N LYS A 243 14.88 -10.76 -4.27
CA LYS A 243 14.35 -10.21 -5.52
C LYS A 243 14.25 -8.68 -5.52
N TYR A 244 14.00 -8.07 -4.37
CA TYR A 244 13.88 -6.62 -4.22
C TYR A 244 15.21 -5.96 -3.87
N ASP A 245 16.06 -6.63 -3.09
CA ASP A 245 17.46 -6.24 -2.88
C ASP A 245 18.23 -6.17 -4.20
N ALA A 246 18.07 -7.16 -5.09
CA ALA A 246 18.65 -7.15 -6.44
C ALA A 246 18.19 -5.96 -7.32
N ARG A 247 17.02 -5.38 -7.05
CA ARG A 247 16.53 -4.17 -7.76
C ARG A 247 17.09 -2.87 -7.19
N ASN A 248 17.62 -2.91 -5.95
CA ASN A 248 18.33 -1.83 -5.28
C ASN A 248 17.61 -0.46 -5.32
N MET A 249 16.28 -0.43 -5.22
CA MET A 249 15.47 0.77 -5.46
C MET A 249 14.88 1.32 -4.15
N SER A 250 15.53 2.30 -3.53
CA SER A 250 15.12 2.86 -2.23
C SER A 250 13.74 3.57 -2.27
N SER A 251 13.32 4.08 -3.43
CA SER A 251 12.01 4.73 -3.64
C SER A 251 10.80 3.77 -3.69
N GLU A 252 11.06 2.46 -3.63
CA GLU A 252 10.01 1.44 -3.63
C GLU A 252 9.71 1.00 -2.20
N MET A 253 8.45 1.13 -1.79
CA MET A 253 7.98 0.86 -0.44
C MET A 253 6.83 -0.16 -0.45
N TYR A 254 6.70 -0.90 0.65
CA TYR A 254 5.78 -2.03 0.76
C TYR A 254 4.80 -1.80 1.90
N SER A 255 3.52 -2.03 1.64
CA SER A 255 2.47 -2.07 2.68
C SER A 255 2.02 -3.51 2.89
N MET A 256 1.83 -3.93 4.13
CA MET A 256 1.32 -5.27 4.47
C MET A 256 0.54 -5.27 5.79
N THR A 257 -0.39 -6.21 5.94
CA THR A 257 -1.09 -6.44 7.20
C THR A 257 -0.12 -6.90 8.29
N GLU A 258 -0.47 -6.63 9.55
CA GLU A 258 0.24 -7.15 10.73
C GLU A 258 0.47 -8.66 10.66
N THR A 259 -0.49 -9.44 10.14
CA THR A 259 -0.40 -10.90 10.02
C THR A 259 0.71 -11.30 9.06
N ARG A 260 0.82 -10.61 7.91
CA ARG A 260 1.90 -10.87 6.94
C ARG A 260 3.24 -10.40 7.48
N ALA A 261 3.30 -9.23 8.11
CA ALA A 261 4.51 -8.73 8.75
C ALA A 261 4.98 -9.68 9.87
N TYR A 262 4.07 -10.21 10.68
CA TYR A 262 4.41 -11.12 11.78
C TYR A 262 4.90 -12.49 11.30
N LYS A 263 4.40 -12.97 10.14
CA LYS A 263 5.01 -14.12 9.45
C LYS A 263 6.47 -13.83 9.05
N LEU A 264 6.78 -12.65 8.51
CA LEU A 264 8.15 -12.26 8.15
C LEU A 264 9.06 -12.09 9.38
N VAL A 265 8.54 -11.49 10.46
CA VAL A 265 9.21 -11.40 11.77
C VAL A 265 9.60 -12.79 12.28
N LYS A 266 8.70 -13.78 12.22
CA LYS A 266 9.00 -15.14 12.70
C LYS A 266 9.91 -15.96 11.77
N GLN A 267 9.84 -15.75 10.45
CA GLN A 267 10.47 -16.65 9.46
C GLN A 267 11.82 -16.13 8.93
N THR A 268 11.95 -14.82 8.73
CA THR A 268 13.11 -14.19 8.06
C THR A 268 13.42 -12.81 8.68
N PRO A 269 13.68 -12.72 9.99
CA PRO A 269 13.79 -11.44 10.68
C PRO A 269 15.04 -10.63 10.27
N ILE A 270 16.16 -11.30 10.00
CA ILE A 270 17.43 -10.65 9.64
C ILE A 270 17.32 -10.02 8.24
N GLU A 271 16.71 -10.73 7.30
CA GLU A 271 16.39 -10.22 5.97
C GLU A 271 15.43 -9.04 6.04
N PHE A 272 14.43 -9.09 6.94
CA PHE A 272 13.47 -8.00 7.11
C PHE A 272 14.14 -6.73 7.67
N VAL A 273 15.04 -6.87 8.64
CA VAL A 273 15.89 -5.77 9.13
C VAL A 273 16.74 -5.19 8.00
N ASN A 274 17.40 -6.04 7.22
CA ASN A 274 18.27 -5.61 6.12
C ASN A 274 17.49 -4.88 5.01
N HIS A 275 16.31 -5.37 4.64
CA HIS A 275 15.39 -4.69 3.74
C HIS A 275 15.07 -3.26 4.24
N ASN A 276 14.72 -3.15 5.52
CA ASN A 276 14.37 -1.91 6.18
C ASN A 276 15.57 -0.95 6.42
N LYS A 277 16.81 -1.32 6.10
CA LYS A 277 17.94 -0.36 6.05
C LYS A 277 17.84 0.58 4.85
N ARG A 278 17.22 0.14 3.75
CA ARG A 278 17.18 0.86 2.46
C ARG A 278 15.77 1.25 2.01
N GLN A 279 14.78 0.39 2.26
CA GLN A 279 13.40 0.57 1.80
C GLN A 279 12.44 0.76 2.97
N ILE A 280 11.28 1.35 2.69
CA ILE A 280 10.26 1.61 3.70
C ILE A 280 9.22 0.48 3.71
N THR A 281 8.95 -0.04 4.91
CA THR A 281 7.81 -0.92 5.19
C THR A 281 6.74 -0.19 5.98
N ARG A 282 5.50 -0.25 5.48
CA ARG A 282 4.27 0.05 6.21
C ARG A 282 3.61 -1.23 6.72
N VAL A 283 3.27 -1.24 8.00
CA VAL A 283 2.45 -2.29 8.64
C VAL A 283 1.14 -1.65 9.08
N TYR A 284 0.00 -2.32 8.88
CA TYR A 284 -1.33 -1.84 9.26
C TYR A 284 -2.20 -2.98 9.81
N PRO A 285 -3.28 -2.68 10.57
CA PRO A 285 -4.11 -3.72 11.20
C PRO A 285 -4.79 -4.63 10.17
N LYS A 286 -5.07 -5.89 10.55
CA LYS A 286 -5.93 -6.77 9.74
C LYS A 286 -7.41 -6.34 9.84
N GLY A 287 -8.19 -6.53 8.78
CA GLY A 287 -9.62 -6.17 8.76
C GLY A 287 -10.51 -6.87 9.80
N LYS A 288 -10.01 -7.93 10.47
CA LYS A 288 -10.68 -8.60 11.60
C LYS A 288 -10.72 -7.71 12.88
N HIS A 289 -10.01 -6.57 12.93
CA HIS A 289 -10.11 -5.55 14.01
C HIS A 289 -11.33 -4.62 13.83
N VAL A 290 -12.54 -5.19 13.84
CA VAL A 290 -13.80 -4.44 13.67
C VAL A 290 -14.09 -3.44 14.80
N ASP A 291 -13.43 -3.62 15.95
CA ASP A 291 -13.47 -2.75 17.13
C ASP A 291 -12.42 -1.62 17.09
N SER A 292 -11.64 -1.51 16.01
CA SER A 292 -10.48 -0.62 15.90
C SER A 292 -9.36 -0.87 16.93
N SER A 293 -9.28 -2.06 17.55
CA SER A 293 -8.16 -2.39 18.45
C SER A 293 -6.81 -2.41 17.73
N ASN A 294 -5.73 -2.06 18.44
CA ASN A 294 -4.38 -2.01 17.90
C ASN A 294 -3.56 -3.26 18.19
N PHE A 295 -2.57 -3.51 17.33
CA PHE A 295 -1.53 -4.50 17.55
C PHE A 295 -0.29 -3.86 18.19
N TRP A 296 0.53 -4.66 18.88
CA TRP A 296 1.80 -4.20 19.49
C TRP A 296 2.85 -3.77 18.44
N PRO A 297 3.17 -2.47 18.27
CA PRO A 297 4.05 -2.01 17.19
C PRO A 297 5.53 -2.38 17.39
N ILE A 298 5.96 -2.62 18.64
CA ILE A 298 7.35 -2.97 18.98
C ILE A 298 7.87 -4.20 18.20
N LYS A 299 6.99 -5.17 17.92
CA LYS A 299 7.31 -6.37 17.12
C LYS A 299 7.85 -6.02 15.73
N PHE A 300 7.40 -4.89 15.17
CA PHE A 300 7.75 -4.42 13.82
C PHE A 300 8.85 -3.36 13.85
N TRP A 301 8.89 -2.51 14.88
CA TRP A 301 10.03 -1.61 15.12
C TRP A 301 11.32 -2.40 15.38
N ASN A 302 11.25 -3.54 16.08
CA ASN A 302 12.38 -4.46 16.26
C ASN A 302 12.87 -5.08 14.94
N CYS A 303 12.06 -5.12 13.88
CA CYS A 303 12.49 -5.47 12.52
C CYS A 303 12.79 -4.24 11.63
N GLY A 304 12.76 -3.04 12.21
CA GLY A 304 13.14 -1.79 11.56
C GLY A 304 12.06 -1.16 10.68
N CYS A 305 10.82 -1.67 10.70
CA CYS A 305 9.69 -1.10 9.97
C CYS A 305 9.43 0.34 10.43
N GLN A 306 9.23 1.25 9.47
CA GLN A 306 9.20 2.69 9.72
C GLN A 306 7.78 3.24 9.85
N MET A 307 6.83 2.71 9.09
CA MET A 307 5.44 3.19 9.05
C MET A 307 4.52 2.15 9.70
N VAL A 308 4.62 1.99 11.02
CA VAL A 308 3.77 1.06 11.78
C VAL A 308 2.48 1.80 12.18
N ALA A 309 1.45 1.68 11.36
CA ALA A 309 0.21 2.44 11.47
C ALA A 309 -0.74 1.82 12.51
N LEU A 310 -1.31 2.67 13.36
CA LEU A 310 -2.25 2.34 14.42
C LEU A 310 -3.52 3.20 14.30
N ASN A 311 -4.63 2.67 14.82
CA ASN A 311 -5.90 3.34 14.99
C ASN A 311 -5.77 4.42 16.08
N MET A 312 -5.74 5.70 15.66
CA MET A 312 -5.54 6.84 16.55
C MET A 312 -6.76 7.15 17.44
N GLN A 313 -7.94 6.65 17.07
CA GLN A 313 -9.19 6.76 17.82
C GLN A 313 -9.27 5.82 19.04
N THR A 314 -8.36 4.84 19.13
CA THR A 314 -8.37 3.81 20.18
C THR A 314 -7.20 4.03 21.14
N PRO A 315 -7.41 4.55 22.36
CA PRO A 315 -6.34 4.85 23.32
C PRO A 315 -5.88 3.61 24.13
N ASP A 316 -5.75 2.47 23.46
CA ASP A 316 -5.32 1.20 24.05
C ASP A 316 -3.80 1.16 24.37
N GLU A 317 -3.33 0.10 25.02
CA GLU A 317 -1.92 -0.01 25.44
C GLU A 317 -0.91 0.16 24.28
N PRO A 318 -1.14 -0.40 23.07
CA PRO A 318 -0.28 -0.14 21.92
C PRO A 318 -0.29 1.33 21.47
N PHE A 319 -1.44 2.02 21.52
CA PHE A 319 -1.49 3.46 21.27
C PHE A 319 -0.70 4.25 22.33
N GLN A 320 -0.82 3.89 23.61
CA GLN A 320 -0.10 4.55 24.71
C GLN A 320 1.41 4.38 24.57
N MET A 321 1.87 3.15 24.27
CA MET A 321 3.29 2.89 23.97
C MET A 321 3.77 3.68 22.75
N LYS A 322 2.95 3.83 21.70
CA LYS A 322 3.24 4.71 20.56
C LYS A 322 3.33 6.18 20.96
N SER A 323 2.45 6.65 21.85
CA SER A 323 2.49 8.05 22.34
C SER A 323 3.81 8.32 23.07
N ALA A 324 4.12 7.54 24.11
CA ALA A 324 5.34 7.69 24.89
C ALA A 324 6.62 7.48 24.04
N PHE A 325 6.59 6.57 23.07
CA PHE A 325 7.72 6.40 22.15
C PHE A 325 7.95 7.67 21.32
N PHE A 326 6.91 8.25 20.70
CA PHE A 326 7.03 9.41 19.81
C PHE A 326 7.15 10.79 20.48
N GLU A 327 7.02 10.89 21.81
CA GLU A 327 7.46 12.08 22.57
C GLU A 327 8.98 12.33 22.44
N HIS A 328 9.76 11.28 22.21
CA HIS A 328 11.20 11.39 21.92
C HIS A 328 11.47 12.21 20.66
N ASN A 329 12.67 12.80 20.57
CA ASN A 329 13.04 13.73 19.49
C ASN A 329 12.04 14.90 19.37
N GLY A 330 11.58 15.40 20.51
CA GLY A 330 10.73 16.59 20.66
C GLY A 330 9.33 16.45 20.08
N GLY A 331 8.72 15.25 20.06
CA GLY A 331 7.37 15.06 19.51
C GLY A 331 7.29 15.05 17.98
N SER A 332 8.42 15.17 17.27
CA SER A 332 8.49 15.40 15.81
C SER A 332 7.88 14.32 14.91
N GLY A 333 7.54 13.15 15.46
CA GLY A 333 7.07 11.98 14.71
C GLY A 333 8.16 11.23 13.94
N TYR A 334 9.43 11.63 14.08
CA TYR A 334 10.59 10.94 13.50
C TYR A 334 11.58 10.56 14.60
N ILE A 335 11.93 9.27 14.67
CA ILE A 335 12.95 8.75 15.60
C ILE A 335 14.02 8.02 14.78
N LEU A 336 15.28 8.33 15.06
CA LEU A 336 16.41 7.70 14.38
C LEU A 336 16.60 6.27 14.91
N LYS A 337 16.45 5.27 14.04
CA LYS A 337 16.70 3.86 14.39
C LYS A 337 18.12 3.65 14.97
N PRO A 338 18.33 2.64 15.84
CA PRO A 338 19.66 2.25 16.30
C PRO A 338 20.67 2.03 15.17
N SER A 339 21.96 2.24 15.45
CA SER A 339 23.04 2.14 14.45
C SER A 339 23.09 0.77 13.76
N VAL A 340 22.86 -0.31 14.52
CA VAL A 340 22.79 -1.71 14.04
C VAL A 340 21.69 -1.94 13.01
N MET A 341 20.63 -1.12 13.02
CA MET A 341 19.48 -1.18 12.10
C MET A 341 19.61 -0.19 10.92
N ARG A 342 20.77 0.44 10.75
CA ARG A 342 21.04 1.45 9.71
C ARG A 342 22.33 1.20 8.93
N LYS A 343 23.42 0.85 9.63
CA LYS A 343 24.72 0.54 9.00
C LYS A 343 24.58 -0.66 8.06
N ALA A 344 25.17 -0.56 6.87
CA ALA A 344 25.04 -1.59 5.83
C ALA A 344 25.68 -2.92 6.28
N ASP A 345 26.87 -2.83 6.86
CA ASP A 345 27.73 -3.90 7.37
C ASP A 345 27.27 -4.50 8.72
N ALA A 346 26.51 -3.74 9.52
CA ALA A 346 26.09 -4.21 10.83
C ALA A 346 25.12 -5.40 10.74
N LYS A 347 25.41 -6.46 11.50
CA LYS A 347 24.49 -7.59 11.72
C LYS A 347 23.61 -7.30 12.92
N TYR A 348 22.35 -7.73 12.85
CA TYR A 348 21.39 -7.59 13.93
C TYR A 348 20.29 -8.65 13.78
N ASN A 349 20.09 -9.44 14.83
CA ASN A 349 19.00 -10.40 14.94
C ASN A 349 18.03 -9.94 16.03
N PRO A 350 16.76 -9.61 15.72
CA PRO A 350 15.75 -9.19 16.69
C PRO A 350 15.46 -10.20 17.84
N PHE A 351 15.92 -11.44 17.72
CA PHE A 351 15.70 -12.52 18.69
C PHE A 351 17.00 -13.00 19.38
N GLU A 352 18.13 -12.34 19.14
CA GLU A 352 19.38 -12.66 19.80
C GLU A 352 19.37 -12.16 21.25
N THR A 353 19.59 -13.09 22.18
CA THR A 353 19.54 -12.86 23.64
C THR A 353 20.91 -12.62 24.26
N GLY A 354 21.99 -12.67 23.47
CA GLY A 354 23.35 -12.36 23.89
C GLY A 354 23.67 -10.86 23.83
N ASN A 355 24.83 -10.48 24.37
CA ASN A 355 25.37 -9.13 24.19
C ASN A 355 25.71 -8.89 22.72
N MET A 356 25.14 -7.83 22.13
CA MET A 356 25.54 -7.36 20.79
C MET A 356 26.66 -6.33 20.93
N ASP A 357 27.79 -6.52 20.24
CA ASP A 357 28.99 -5.66 20.31
C ASP A 357 28.74 -4.15 20.07
N LEU A 358 27.61 -3.81 19.45
CA LEU A 358 27.23 -2.45 19.07
C LEU A 358 26.05 -1.88 19.89
N VAL A 359 25.60 -2.61 20.92
CA VAL A 359 24.51 -2.20 21.82
C VAL A 359 25.01 -2.26 23.25
N VAL A 360 25.17 -1.10 23.88
CA VAL A 360 25.35 -1.03 25.34
C VAL A 360 23.99 -1.29 25.98
N PRO A 361 23.83 -2.32 26.84
CA PRO A 361 22.60 -2.52 27.59
C PRO A 361 22.30 -1.29 28.44
N ALA A 362 21.04 -0.86 28.46
CA ALA A 362 20.61 0.16 29.41
C ALA A 362 20.59 -0.46 30.82
N TYR A 363 21.69 -0.27 31.56
CA TYR A 363 21.69 -0.48 33.01
C TYR A 363 20.83 0.61 33.65
N LEU A 364 19.80 0.17 34.38
CA LEU A 364 18.97 1.00 35.25
C LEU A 364 19.65 1.20 36.61
#